data_AF-A0A1H4WGM1-F1
#
_entry.id   AF-A0A1H4WGM1-F1
#
_cell.length_a   1.000
_cell.length_b   1.000
_cell.length_c   1.000
_cell.angle_alpha   90.00
_cell.angle_beta   90.00
_cell.angle_gamma   90.00
#
_symmetry.space_group_name_H-M   'P 1'
#
loop_
_entity.id
_entity.type
_entity.pdbx_description
1 polymer ?
#
loop_
_entity_poly.entity_id
_entity_poly.type
_entity_poly.pdbx_seq_one_letter_code
_entity_poly.pdbx_strand_id
1 'polypeptide(L)'
;MAGLSGGDCVKQDYVTGQIRALADAVRREGAGGVGTHSFQLAEHLAAEGGIHRGDIMAATATLLAMTAWCDGEAEAARRFAELAGEHDVESRELVTHLLRLEAGADRGWLPQEQVEALLEYARREHRGDLASRVRAIAGTRRGRHRRED
;
A
#
# COMPACT_ATOMS: atom_id res chain seq x y z
N MET A 1 -6.16 -36.11 -5.02
CA MET A 1 -5.98 -34.92 -4.18
C MET A 1 -4.95 -34.02 -4.84
N ALA A 2 -5.40 -32.99 -5.57
CA ALA A 2 -4.55 -31.91 -6.05
C ALA A 2 -5.47 -30.75 -6.41
N GLY A 3 -5.41 -29.67 -5.64
CA GLY A 3 -6.30 -28.53 -5.87
C GLY A 3 -6.25 -27.50 -4.77
N LEU A 4 -5.08 -26.93 -4.49
CA LEU A 4 -4.92 -25.66 -3.76
C LEU A 4 -3.56 -25.05 -4.13
N SER A 5 -3.44 -24.32 -5.25
CA SER A 5 -2.26 -23.46 -5.48
C SER A 5 -2.40 -22.42 -6.61
N GLY A 6 -3.63 -22.03 -6.97
CA GLY A 6 -3.84 -21.02 -8.03
C GLY A 6 -4.57 -19.75 -7.60
N GLY A 7 -5.27 -19.77 -6.45
CA GLY A 7 -6.14 -18.67 -6.02
C GLY A 7 -5.45 -17.59 -5.19
N ASP A 8 -4.47 -17.97 -4.36
CA ASP A 8 -3.85 -17.04 -3.40
C ASP A 8 -2.83 -16.11 -4.06
N CYS A 9 -2.16 -16.58 -5.12
CA CYS A 9 -1.21 -15.78 -5.89
C CYS A 9 -1.91 -14.61 -6.60
N VAL A 10 -3.12 -14.84 -7.13
CA VAL A 10 -3.90 -13.83 -7.86
C VAL A 10 -4.54 -12.82 -6.90
N LYS A 11 -4.96 -13.25 -5.72
CA LYS A 11 -5.48 -12.35 -4.67
C LYS A 11 -4.40 -11.45 -4.04
N GLN A 12 -3.14 -11.89 -4.04
CA GLN A 12 -2.05 -11.17 -3.39
C GLN A 12 -1.51 -9.98 -4.19
N ASP A 13 -1.42 -10.10 -5.51
CA ASP A 13 -1.14 -8.96 -6.41
C ASP A 13 -2.32 -7.97 -6.51
N TYR A 14 -3.51 -8.44 -6.14
CA TYR A 14 -4.74 -7.66 -6.22
C TYR A 14 -4.81 -6.56 -5.15
N VAL A 15 -4.48 -6.83 -3.88
CA VAL A 15 -4.47 -5.79 -2.81
C VAL A 15 -3.58 -4.60 -3.20
N THR A 16 -2.37 -4.90 -3.68
CA THR A 16 -1.44 -3.82 -4.05
C THR A 16 -1.90 -3.11 -5.32
N GLY A 17 -2.45 -3.84 -6.29
CA GLY A 17 -3.09 -3.24 -7.47
C GLY A 17 -4.23 -2.29 -7.10
N GLN A 18 -5.06 -2.65 -6.11
CA GLN A 18 -6.13 -1.80 -5.61
C GLN A 18 -5.61 -0.54 -4.92
N ILE A 19 -4.61 -0.65 -4.05
CA ILE A 19 -3.99 0.52 -3.41
C ILE A 19 -3.36 1.45 -4.44
N ARG A 20 -2.76 0.92 -5.51
CA ARG A 20 -2.26 1.73 -6.62
C ARG A 20 -3.37 2.42 -7.38
N ALA A 21 -4.43 1.70 -7.74
CA ALA A 21 -5.59 2.27 -8.44
C ALA A 21 -6.23 3.40 -7.61
N LEU A 22 -6.31 3.21 -6.30
CA LEU A 22 -6.80 4.18 -5.35
C LEU A 22 -5.87 5.38 -5.20
N ALA A 23 -4.56 5.16 -5.08
CA ALA A 23 -3.57 6.25 -5.06
C ALA A 23 -3.59 7.06 -6.35
N ASP A 24 -3.81 6.43 -7.50
CA ASP A 24 -3.97 7.11 -8.78
C ASP A 24 -5.26 7.94 -8.83
N ALA A 25 -6.37 7.40 -8.31
CA ALA A 25 -7.63 8.13 -8.22
C ALA A 25 -7.50 9.38 -7.32
N VAL A 26 -6.97 9.20 -6.10
CA VAL A 26 -6.74 10.29 -5.15
C VAL A 26 -5.82 11.37 -5.74
N ARG A 27 -4.73 10.97 -6.43
CA ARG A 27 -3.81 11.92 -7.09
C ARG A 27 -4.45 12.71 -8.21
N ARG A 28 -5.41 12.13 -8.94
CA ARG A 28 -6.14 12.82 -10.03
C ARG A 28 -7.23 13.75 -9.50
N GLU A 29 -7.86 13.37 -8.40
CA GLU A 29 -8.95 14.12 -7.77
C GLU A 29 -8.46 15.35 -6.99
N GLY A 30 -7.24 15.29 -6.44
CA GLY A 30 -6.69 16.33 -5.55
C GLY A 30 -7.44 16.42 -4.22
N ALA A 31 -6.93 17.20 -3.25
CA ALA A 31 -7.55 17.30 -1.92
C ALA A 31 -8.99 17.88 -1.93
N GLY A 32 -9.38 18.59 -3.00
CA GLY A 32 -10.73 19.14 -3.20
C GLY A 32 -11.75 18.15 -3.79
N GLY A 33 -11.30 17.02 -4.32
CA GLY A 33 -12.17 15.90 -4.69
C GLY A 33 -12.67 15.22 -3.43
N VAL A 34 -13.86 15.62 -2.98
CA VAL A 34 -14.49 15.13 -1.75
C VAL A 34 -14.35 13.61 -1.70
N GLY A 35 -13.73 13.09 -0.62
CA GLY A 35 -13.38 11.67 -0.47
C GLY A 35 -14.51 10.67 -0.74
N THR A 36 -15.75 11.11 -0.92
CA THR A 36 -16.90 10.34 -1.40
C THR A 36 -16.58 9.44 -2.60
N HIS A 37 -15.91 9.90 -3.65
CA HIS A 37 -15.64 9.05 -4.82
C HIS A 37 -14.53 8.03 -4.55
N SER A 38 -13.42 8.45 -3.94
CA SER A 38 -12.34 7.55 -3.51
C SER A 38 -12.84 6.50 -2.48
N PHE A 39 -13.77 6.86 -1.58
CA PHE A 39 -14.41 5.93 -0.66
C PHE A 39 -15.44 5.01 -1.36
N GLN A 40 -16.23 5.52 -2.30
CA GLN A 40 -17.12 4.67 -3.11
C GLN A 40 -16.32 3.65 -3.93
N LEU A 41 -15.19 4.07 -4.49
CA LEU A 41 -14.26 3.18 -5.18
C LEU A 41 -13.67 2.17 -4.21
N ALA A 42 -13.24 2.58 -3.01
CA ALA A 42 -12.76 1.68 -1.97
C ALA A 42 -13.82 0.63 -1.56
N GLU A 43 -15.08 1.05 -1.41
CA GLU A 43 -16.20 0.15 -1.11
C GLU A 43 -16.47 -0.85 -2.23
N HIS A 44 -16.45 -0.37 -3.47
CA HIS A 44 -16.62 -1.21 -4.65
C HIS A 44 -15.49 -2.23 -4.77
N LEU A 45 -14.24 -1.78 -4.61
CA LEU A 45 -13.05 -2.63 -4.60
C LEU A 45 -13.07 -3.67 -3.46
N ALA A 46 -13.57 -3.30 -2.28
CA ALA A 46 -13.77 -4.25 -1.18
C ALA A 46 -14.82 -5.31 -1.52
N ALA A 47 -15.90 -4.92 -2.20
CA ALA A 47 -16.98 -5.84 -2.60
C ALA A 47 -16.54 -6.85 -3.68
N GLU A 48 -15.64 -6.45 -4.59
CA GLU A 48 -15.16 -7.31 -5.68
C GLU A 48 -13.99 -8.23 -5.27
N GLY A 49 -13.27 -7.89 -4.19
CA GLY A 49 -11.95 -8.42 -3.91
C GLY A 49 -11.82 -9.59 -2.94
N GLY A 50 -12.82 -9.81 -2.10
CA GLY A 50 -12.70 -10.75 -0.97
C GLY A 50 -11.59 -10.39 0.03
N ILE A 51 -11.17 -9.11 0.07
CA ILE A 51 -10.26 -8.52 1.07
C ILE A 51 -11.12 -7.87 2.16
N HIS A 52 -10.56 -7.68 3.36
CA HIS A 52 -11.24 -6.94 4.40
C HIS A 52 -11.46 -5.49 3.96
N ARG A 53 -12.73 -5.06 4.00
CA ARG A 53 -13.11 -3.67 3.75
C ARG A 53 -12.31 -2.69 4.62
N GLY A 54 -11.92 -3.09 5.84
CA GLY A 54 -11.06 -2.31 6.74
C GLY A 54 -9.72 -1.91 6.11
N ASP A 55 -9.02 -2.84 5.48
CA ASP A 55 -7.70 -2.61 4.85
C ASP A 55 -7.76 -1.52 3.78
N ILE A 56 -8.76 -1.62 2.88
CA ILE A 56 -8.91 -0.72 1.74
C ILE A 56 -9.37 0.66 2.22
N MET A 57 -10.25 0.72 3.22
CA MET A 57 -10.71 1.98 3.81
C MET A 57 -9.57 2.68 4.58
N ALA A 58 -8.76 1.92 5.33
CA ALA A 58 -7.57 2.43 6.01
C ALA A 58 -6.53 2.98 5.00
N ALA A 59 -6.33 2.27 3.89
CA ALA A 59 -5.47 2.73 2.79
C ALA A 59 -5.97 4.06 2.21
N THR A 60 -7.28 4.14 1.95
CA THR A 60 -7.95 5.32 1.40
C THR A 60 -7.79 6.52 2.30
N ALA A 61 -8.14 6.39 3.58
CA ALA A 61 -8.03 7.47 4.55
C ALA A 61 -6.58 7.95 4.70
N THR A 62 -5.61 7.03 4.73
CA THR A 62 -4.18 7.37 4.80
C THR A 62 -3.70 8.14 3.57
N LEU A 63 -4.09 7.69 2.36
CA LEU A 63 -3.74 8.36 1.10
C LEU A 63 -4.36 9.76 0.98
N LEU A 64 -5.62 9.90 1.38
CA LEU A 64 -6.32 11.19 1.43
C LEU A 64 -5.65 12.14 2.43
N ALA A 65 -5.24 11.65 3.60
CA ALA A 65 -4.51 12.45 4.59
C ALA A 65 -3.17 12.97 4.04
N MET A 66 -2.40 12.10 3.38
CA MET A 66 -1.13 12.48 2.76
C MET A 66 -1.32 13.50 1.63
N THR A 67 -2.35 13.32 0.81
CA THR A 67 -2.64 14.22 -0.33
C THR A 67 -3.10 15.59 0.18
N ALA A 68 -4.03 15.63 1.13
CA ALA A 68 -4.45 16.86 1.78
C ALA A 68 -3.28 17.60 2.45
N TRP A 69 -2.34 16.86 3.07
CA TRP A 69 -1.13 17.46 3.61
C TRP A 69 -0.25 18.09 2.53
N CYS A 70 -0.05 17.40 1.40
CA CYS A 70 0.71 17.91 0.26
C CYS A 70 0.06 19.15 -0.37
N ASP A 71 -1.27 19.22 -0.39
CA ASP A 71 -2.03 20.33 -0.94
C ASP A 71 -2.18 21.51 0.04
N GLY A 72 -1.65 21.40 1.26
CA GLY A 72 -1.71 22.43 2.30
C GLY A 72 -3.04 22.51 3.06
N GLU A 73 -3.92 21.54 2.85
CA GLU A 73 -5.25 21.44 3.46
C GLU A 73 -5.18 20.76 4.84
N ALA A 74 -4.63 21.47 5.83
CA ALA A 74 -4.33 20.92 7.16
C ALA A 74 -5.55 20.30 7.88
N GLU A 75 -6.73 20.91 7.76
CA GLU A 75 -7.94 20.40 8.42
C GLU A 75 -8.46 19.12 7.74
N ALA A 76 -8.37 19.03 6.42
CA ALA A 76 -8.69 17.80 5.70
C ALA A 76 -7.68 16.69 6.04
N ALA A 77 -6.38 17.02 6.08
CA ALA A 77 -5.33 16.09 6.47
C ALA A 77 -5.57 15.52 7.88
N ARG A 78 -5.94 16.37 8.85
CA ARG A 78 -6.27 15.93 10.21
C ARG A 78 -7.47 14.99 10.23
N ARG A 79 -8.58 15.36 9.60
CA ARG A 79 -9.79 14.52 9.57
C ARG A 79 -9.54 13.15 8.96
N PHE A 80 -8.79 13.09 7.85
CA PHE A 80 -8.46 11.81 7.23
C PHE A 80 -7.43 11.00 8.03
N ALA A 81 -6.51 11.65 8.74
CA ALA A 81 -5.60 10.96 9.64
C ALA A 81 -6.32 10.35 10.85
N GLU A 82 -7.32 11.06 11.41
CA GLU A 82 -8.19 10.55 12.47
C GLU A 82 -8.98 9.33 11.97
N LEU A 83 -9.62 9.44 10.79
CA LEU A 83 -10.35 8.34 10.16
C LEU A 83 -9.44 7.13 9.86
N ALA A 84 -8.22 7.37 9.40
CA ALA A 84 -7.24 6.30 9.21
C ALA A 84 -6.91 5.59 10.54
N GLY A 85 -6.94 6.31 11.65
CA GLY A 85 -6.72 5.82 13.01
C GLY A 85 -7.88 5.01 13.60
N GLU A 86 -9.10 5.15 13.08
CA GLU A 86 -10.29 4.40 13.52
C GLU A 86 -10.27 2.93 13.08
N HIS A 87 -9.46 2.60 12.08
CA HIS A 87 -9.30 1.23 11.60
C HIS A 87 -8.41 0.39 12.54
N ASP A 88 -8.63 -0.93 12.52
CA ASP A 88 -7.91 -1.86 13.37
C ASP A 88 -6.39 -1.80 13.13
N VAL A 89 -5.63 -2.23 14.15
CA VAL A 89 -4.17 -2.15 14.15
C VAL A 89 -3.57 -2.92 12.98
N GLU A 90 -4.17 -4.06 12.61
CA GLU A 90 -3.69 -4.96 11.56
C GLU A 90 -3.81 -4.31 10.18
N SER A 91 -4.97 -3.69 9.89
CA SER A 91 -5.22 -2.91 8.67
C SER A 91 -4.23 -1.75 8.55
N ARG A 92 -3.99 -1.01 9.64
CA ARG A 92 -3.06 0.13 9.64
C ARG A 92 -1.60 -0.30 9.44
N GLU A 93 -1.20 -1.41 10.05
CA GLU A 93 0.13 -2.00 9.88
C GLU A 93 0.33 -2.44 8.41
N LEU A 94 -0.64 -3.16 7.84
CA LEU A 94 -0.62 -3.57 6.43
C LEU A 94 -0.46 -2.37 5.50
N VAL A 95 -1.30 -1.33 5.66
CA VAL A 95 -1.27 -0.12 4.83
C VAL A 95 0.09 0.56 4.92
N THR A 96 0.65 0.69 6.13
CA THR A 96 1.97 1.26 6.33
C THR A 96 3.04 0.49 5.56
N HIS A 97 2.99 -0.83 5.60
CA HIS A 97 3.93 -1.69 4.89
C HIS A 97 3.79 -1.57 3.37
N LEU A 98 2.56 -1.58 2.85
CA LEU A 98 2.31 -1.45 1.41
C LEU A 98 2.74 -0.06 0.89
N LEU A 99 2.48 1.02 1.63
CA LEU A 99 2.94 2.36 1.25
C LEU A 99 4.46 2.48 1.23
N ARG A 100 5.16 1.88 2.22
CA ARG A 100 6.62 1.83 2.22
C ARG A 100 7.16 1.07 1.01
N LEU A 101 6.54 -0.06 0.68
CA LEU A 101 6.91 -0.85 -0.49
C LEU A 101 6.75 -0.05 -1.78
N GLU A 102 5.63 0.64 -1.96
CA GLU A 102 5.38 1.48 -3.14
C GLU A 102 6.36 2.64 -3.23
N ALA A 103 6.57 3.37 -2.13
CA ALA A 103 7.56 4.44 -2.09
C ALA A 103 8.99 3.93 -2.40
N GLY A 104 9.33 2.73 -1.94
CA GLY A 104 10.60 2.07 -2.25
C GLY A 104 10.71 1.63 -3.70
N ALA A 105 9.62 1.14 -4.29
CA ALA A 105 9.56 0.77 -5.70
C ALA A 105 9.76 1.99 -6.59
N ASP A 106 9.08 3.10 -6.29
CA ASP A 106 9.21 4.37 -7.01
C ASP A 106 10.64 4.93 -6.93
N ARG A 107 11.30 4.79 -5.78
CA ARG A 107 12.70 5.21 -5.58
C ARG A 107 13.72 4.21 -6.14
N GLY A 108 13.31 2.98 -6.42
CA GLY A 108 14.18 1.86 -6.81
C GLY A 108 15.06 1.31 -5.69
N TRP A 109 14.81 1.70 -4.43
CA TRP A 109 15.55 1.23 -3.25
C TRP A 109 14.72 1.36 -1.96
N LEU A 110 15.03 0.53 -0.97
CA LEU A 110 14.46 0.56 0.39
C LEU A 110 15.57 0.65 1.45
N PRO A 111 15.38 1.40 2.56
CA PRO A 111 16.26 1.34 3.73
C PRO A 111 16.26 -0.06 4.37
N GLN A 112 17.40 -0.48 4.92
CA GLN A 112 17.57 -1.82 5.50
C GLN A 112 16.55 -2.11 6.62
N GLU A 113 16.30 -1.14 7.51
CA GLU A 113 15.30 -1.27 8.57
C GLU A 113 13.88 -1.51 8.01
N GLN A 114 13.54 -0.88 6.88
CA GLN A 114 12.25 -1.07 6.23
C GLN A 114 12.17 -2.43 5.53
N VAL A 115 13.28 -2.89 4.94
CA VAL A 115 13.38 -4.25 4.36
C VAL A 115 13.16 -5.30 5.44
N GLU A 116 13.80 -5.16 6.60
CA GLU A 116 13.66 -6.10 7.71
C GLU A 116 12.25 -6.13 8.26
N ALA A 117 11.67 -4.96 8.55
CA ALA A 117 10.29 -4.86 9.03
C ALA A 117 9.27 -5.45 8.03
N LEU A 118 9.46 -5.19 6.72
CA LEU A 118 8.58 -5.74 5.67
C LEU A 118 8.73 -7.26 5.53
N LEU A 119 9.95 -7.79 5.66
CA LEU A 119 10.19 -9.24 5.62
C LEU A 119 9.67 -9.95 6.86
N GLU A 120 9.73 -9.32 8.03
CA GLU A 120 9.15 -9.83 9.26
C GLU A 120 7.63 -9.90 9.16
N TYR A 121 7.00 -8.79 8.76
CA TYR A 121 5.56 -8.75 8.48
C TYR A 121 5.16 -9.82 7.45
N ALA A 122 5.90 -9.91 6.34
CA ALA A 122 5.63 -10.90 5.30
C ALA A 122 5.71 -12.35 5.81
N ARG A 123 6.60 -12.66 6.76
CA ARG A 123 6.67 -13.99 7.37
C ARG A 123 5.48 -14.25 8.28
N ARG A 124 5.12 -13.29 9.13
CA ARG A 124 4.02 -13.39 10.09
C ARG A 124 2.67 -13.60 9.40
N GLU A 125 2.44 -12.85 8.33
CA GLU A 125 1.19 -12.90 7.55
C GLU A 125 1.24 -13.86 6.35
N HIS A 126 2.30 -14.67 6.23
CA HIS A 126 2.51 -15.62 5.12
C HIS A 126 2.44 -15.00 3.71
N ARG A 127 2.89 -13.75 3.57
CA ARG A 127 2.90 -12.96 2.32
C ARG A 127 4.18 -13.16 1.51
N GLY A 128 4.30 -14.31 0.85
CA GLY A 128 5.44 -14.64 -0.02
C GLY A 128 5.61 -13.67 -1.20
N ASP A 129 4.52 -13.10 -1.70
CA ASP A 129 4.46 -12.03 -2.69
C ASP A 129 5.22 -10.78 -2.22
N LEU A 130 4.90 -10.32 -1.01
CA LEU A 130 5.50 -9.15 -0.40
C LEU A 130 6.99 -9.37 -0.19
N ALA A 131 7.38 -10.53 0.36
CA ALA A 131 8.78 -10.87 0.55
C ALA A 131 9.57 -10.88 -0.77
N SER A 132 8.96 -11.38 -1.85
CA SER A 132 9.59 -11.41 -3.18
C SER A 132 9.81 -10.00 -3.73
N ARG A 133 8.80 -9.12 -3.61
CA ARG A 133 8.88 -7.72 -4.06
C ARG A 133 9.89 -6.91 -3.26
N VAL A 134 9.90 -7.06 -1.93
CA VAL A 134 10.88 -6.41 -1.05
C VAL A 134 12.30 -6.79 -1.47
N ARG A 135 12.55 -8.09 -1.71
CA ARG A 135 13.87 -8.57 -2.16
C ARG A 135 14.25 -8.03 -3.54
N ALA A 136 13.30 -7.93 -4.46
CA ALA A 136 13.54 -7.36 -5.78
C ALA A 136 14.01 -5.89 -5.69
N ILE A 137 13.35 -5.08 -4.86
CA ILE A 137 13.70 -3.66 -4.64
C ILE A 137 14.99 -3.51 -3.81
N ALA A 138 15.27 -4.41 -2.86
CA ALA A 138 16.53 -4.39 -2.11
C ALA A 138 17.73 -4.83 -2.97
N GLY A 139 17.51 -5.77 -3.91
CA GLY A 139 18.54 -6.32 -4.78
C GLY A 139 19.04 -5.36 -5.87
N THR A 140 18.22 -4.39 -6.29
CA THR A 140 18.56 -3.42 -7.36
C THR A 140 19.72 -2.50 -7.02
N ARG A 141 20.05 -2.29 -5.73
CA ARG A 141 21.19 -1.46 -5.29
C ARG A 141 22.56 -2.06 -5.66
N ARG A 142 22.66 -3.38 -5.92
CA ARG A 142 23.94 -4.03 -6.26
C ARG A 142 24.36 -3.91 -7.74
N GLY A 143 23.53 -3.34 -8.61
CA GLY A 143 23.80 -3.28 -10.06
C GLY A 143 24.53 -2.04 -10.59
N ARG A 144 24.74 -0.99 -9.77
CA ARG A 144 25.26 0.31 -10.25
C ARG A 144 26.60 0.71 -9.65
N HIS A 145 27.55 -0.23 -9.65
CA HIS A 145 28.98 0.07 -9.58
C HIS A 145 29.71 -0.85 -10.56
N ARG A 146 29.54 -0.61 -11.86
CA ARG A 146 30.51 -1.09 -12.83
C ARG A 146 31.48 0.06 -13.08
N ARG A 147 32.73 -0.20 -12.67
CA ARG A 147 33.91 0.64 -12.79
C ARG A 147 33.99 1.29 -14.17
N GLU A 148 34.16 2.61 -14.18
CA GLU A 148 34.94 3.28 -15.22
C GLU A 148 36.32 3.47 -14.60
N ASP A 149 37.24 2.57 -14.98
CA ASP A 149 38.69 2.80 -14.92
C ASP A 149 39.11 3.36 -16.28
#